data_AF-A0A453F619-F1
#
_entry.id   AF-A0A453F619-F1
#
_cell.length_a   1.000
_cell.length_b   1.000
_cell.length_c   1.000
_cell.angle_alpha   90.00
_cell.angle_beta   90.00
_cell.angle_gamma   90.00
#
_symmetry.space_group_name_H-M   'P 1'
#
loop_
_entity.id
_entity.type
_entity.pdbx_description
1 polymer ?
#
loop_
_entity_poly.entity_id
_entity_poly.type
_entity_poly.pdbx_seq_one_letter_code
_entity_poly.pdbx_strand_id
1 'polypeptide(L)' 'MEEVVSIKNTEIAKHLSLPPVKLHCSMLAEDAIKAAVKDYESKKAKLGDSPAEKAAEA' A
#
# COMPACT_ATOMS: atom_id res chain seq x y z
N MET A 1 -8.99 -1.06 2.80
CA MET A 1 -7.82 -1.92 2.48
C MET A 1 -7.91 -2.40 1.03
N GLU A 2 -9.06 -2.87 0.57
CA GLU A 2 -9.26 -3.36 -0.81
C GLU A 2 -8.93 -2.30 -1.88
N GLU A 3 -9.24 -1.03 -1.61
CA GLU A 3 -8.92 0.11 -2.49
C GLU A 3 -7.42 0.35 -2.66
N VAL A 4 -6.60 -0.06 -1.68
CA VAL A 4 -5.15 0.12 -1.72
C VAL A 4 -4.51 -0.99 -2.57
N VAL A 5 -5.06 -2.20 -2.51
CA VAL A 5 -4.60 -3.36 -3.29
C VAL A 5 -4.98 -3.23 -4.77
N SER A 6 -6.03 -2.49 -5.09
CA SER A 6 -6.47 -2.25 -6.47
C SER A 6 -5.64 -1.20 -7.20
N ILE A 7 -4.75 -0.46 -6.52
CA ILE A 7 -3.82 0.50 -7.12
C ILE A 7 -2.82 -0.26 -8.01
N LYS A 8 -2.74 0.13 -9.28
CA LYS A 8 -1.83 -0.45 -10.27
C LYS A 8 -0.67 0.49 -10.56
N ASN A 9 0.50 -0.06 -10.92
CA ASN A 9 1.66 0.73 -11.38
C ASN A 9 1.31 1.70 -12.52
N THR A 10 0.34 1.35 -13.37
CA THR A 10 -0.10 2.20 -14.48
C THR A 10 -0.69 3.52 -14.01
N GLU A 11 -1.49 3.49 -12.95
CA GLU A 11 -2.09 4.69 -12.34
C GLU A 11 -1.00 5.53 -11.65
N ILE A 12 -0.07 4.87 -10.94
CA ILE A 12 1.08 5.51 -10.28
C ILE A 12 1.97 6.21 -11.32
N ALA A 13 2.31 5.53 -12.41
CA ALA A 13 3.14 6.07 -13.49
C ALA A 13 2.46 7.23 -14.23
N LYS A 14 1.14 7.13 -14.48
CA LYS A 14 0.36 8.17 -15.13
C LYS A 14 0.24 9.42 -14.26
N HIS A 15 0.04 9.25 -12.96
CA HIS A 15 -0.03 10.36 -12.02
C HIS A 15 1.31 11.10 -11.90
N LEU A 16 2.40 10.34 -11.84
CA LEU A 16 3.77 10.88 -11.75
C LEU A 16 4.37 11.27 -13.11
N SER A 17 3.64 11.08 -14.21
CA SER A 17 4.10 11.31 -15.59
C SER A 17 5.48 10.69 -15.86
N LEU A 18 5.69 9.46 -15.40
CA LEU A 18 7.00 8.80 -15.51
C LEU A 18 7.31 8.46 -16.97
N PRO A 19 8.49 8.85 -17.48
CA PRO A 19 8.94 8.41 -18.79
C PRO A 19 9.19 6.89 -18.79
N PRO A 20 9.14 6.22 -19.95
CA PRO A 20 9.17 4.76 -20.05
C PRO A 20 10.39 4.10 -19.39
N VAL A 21 11.53 4.79 -19.38
CA VAL A 21 12.77 4.35 -18.71
C VAL A 21 12.66 4.28 -17.18
N LYS A 22 11.71 5.00 -16.56
CA LYS A 22 11.52 5.06 -15.10
C LYS A 22 10.27 4.30 -14.60
N LEU A 23 9.66 3.46 -15.44
CA LEU A 23 8.50 2.63 -15.07
C LEU A 23 8.81 1.57 -14.00
N HIS A 24 10.07 1.18 -13.84
CA HIS A 24 10.47 0.27 -12.77
C HIS A 24 10.15 0.86 -11.39
N CYS A 25 10.21 2.19 -11.23
CA CYS A 25 9.88 2.86 -9.98
C CYS A 25 8.40 2.68 -9.62
N SER A 26 7.50 2.71 -10.61
CA SER A 26 6.07 2.47 -10.39
C SER A 26 5.74 1.00 -10.06
N MET A 27 6.51 0.04 -10.60
CA MET A 27 6.38 -1.37 -10.23
C MET A 27 6.84 -1.61 -8.79
N LEU A 28 8.00 -1.04 -8.42
CA LEU A 28 8.53 -1.12 -7.06
C LEU A 28 7.58 -0.47 -6.03
N ALA A 29 6.94 0.65 -6.40
CA ALA A 29 5.95 1.31 -5.56
C ALA A 29 4.70 0.44 -5.35
N GLU A 30 4.19 -0.20 -6.42
CA GLU A 30 3.05 -1.13 -6.33
C GLU A 30 3.36 -2.31 -5.40
N ASP A 31 4.53 -2.92 -5.55
CA ASP A 31 4.94 -4.07 -4.72
C ASP A 31 5.11 -3.67 -3.25
N ALA A 32 5.71 -2.50 -2.98
CA ALA A 32 5.88 -1.98 -1.62
C ALA A 32 4.54 -1.72 -0.92
N ILE A 33 3.57 -1.14 -1.64
CA ILE A 33 2.22 -0.89 -1.11
C ILE A 33 1.51 -2.20 -0.77
N LYS A 34 1.54 -3.20 -1.65
CA LYS A 34 0.94 -4.52 -1.41
C LYS A 34 1.56 -5.23 -0.21
N ALA A 35 2.89 -5.18 -0.10
CA ALA A 35 3.61 -5.75 1.03
C ALA A 35 3.24 -5.07 2.36
N ALA A 36 3.15 -3.74 2.37
CA ALA A 36 2.76 -2.97 3.55
C ALA A 36 1.32 -3.27 3.99
N VAL A 37 0.37 -3.37 3.06
CA VAL A 37 -1.02 -3.74 3.38
C VAL A 37 -1.09 -5.14 3.98
N LYS A 38 -0.42 -6.12 3.38
CA LYS A 38 -0.38 -7.49 3.88
C LYS A 38 0.24 -7.58 5.28
N ASP A 39 1.33 -6.84 5.51
CA ASP A 39 1.97 -6.75 6.82
C ASP A 39 1.05 -6.07 7.84
N TYR A 40 0.36 -5.00 7.45
CA TYR A 40 -0.62 -4.32 8.30
C TYR A 40 -1.79 -5.25 8.67
N GLU A 41 -2.37 -5.98 7.73
CA GLU A 41 -3.44 -6.95 8.00
C GLU A 41 -2.97 -8.08 8.91
N SER A 42 -1.75 -8.59 8.67
CA SER A 42 -1.11 -9.62 9.50
C SER A 42 -0.82 -9.11 10.91
N LYS A 43 -0.38 -7.86 11.05
CA LYS A 43 -0.17 -7.18 12.33
C LYS A 43 -1.50 -6.94 13.02
N LYS A 44 -2.54 -6.46 12.33
CA LYS A 44 -3.88 -6.26 12.91
C LYS A 44 -4.49 -7.57 13.42
N ALA A 45 -4.29 -8.68 12.72
CA ALA A 45 -4.69 -10.01 13.18
C ALA A 45 -3.89 -10.49 14.41
N LYS A 46 -2.61 -10.10 14.52
CA LYS A 46 -1.74 -10.42 15.68
C LYS A 46 -1.88 -9.44 16.86
N LEU A 47 -2.27 -8.19 16.60
CA LEU A 47 -2.48 -7.11 17.57
C LEU A 47 -3.89 -7.12 18.19
N GLY A 48 -4.71 -8.13 17.90
CA GLY A 48 -5.89 -8.45 18.70
C GLY A 48 -5.58 -8.73 20.19
N ASP A 49 -4.30 -8.75 20.59
CA ASP A 49 -3.80 -8.90 21.96
C ASP A 49 -2.85 -7.76 22.42
N SER A 50 -2.92 -6.54 21.86
CA SER A 50 -2.26 -5.37 22.48
C SER A 50 -2.88 -4.01 22.11
N PRO A 51 -3.25 -3.17 23.11
CA PRO A 51 -4.09 -1.99 22.91
C PRO A 51 -3.25 -0.76 22.54
N ALA A 52 -3.05 -0.50 21.25
CA ALA A 52 -2.36 0.71 20.82
C ALA A 52 -2.74 1.19 19.41
N GLU A 53 -4.01 1.17 19.02
CA GLU A 53 -4.52 2.08 17.97
C GLU A 53 -6.07 2.06 17.92
N LYS A 54 -6.70 2.66 18.93
CA LYS A 54 -8.05 3.22 18.79
C LYS A 54 -7.92 4.73 18.94
N ALA A 55 -7.49 5.41 17.89
CA ALA A 55 -7.52 6.86 17.83
C ALA A 55 -7.44 7.36 16.37
N ALA A 56 -8.47 7.12 15.58
CA ALA A 56 -8.93 8.03 14.52
C ALA A 56 -10.00 7.34 13.66
N GLU A 57 -11.24 7.28 14.13
CA GLU A 57 -12.41 7.60 13.31
C GLU A 57 -13.59 7.83 14.28
N ALA A 58 -13.97 9.10 14.42
CA ALA A 58 -15.13 9.60 15.14
C ALA A 58 -15.86 10.56 14.20
#